data_AF-A0A8J2KQG9-F1
#
_entry.id   AF-A0A8J2KQG9-F1
#
_cell.length_a   1.000
_cell.length_b   1.000
_cell.length_c   1.000
_cell.angle_alpha   90.00
_cell.angle_beta   90.00
_cell.angle_gamma   90.00
#
_symmetry.space_group_name_H-M   'P 1'
#
loop_
_entity.id
_entity.type
_entity.pdbx_description
1 polymer ?
#
loop_
_entity_poly.entity_id
_entity_poly.type
_entity_poly.pdbx_seq_one_letter_code
_entity_poly.pdbx_strand_id
1 'polypeptide(L)'
;MYIGSDRHIVLSDLELIKKAFQNPSFQGRFKFELMEIDGGYHGIALSTGQEWQDQRRFALRHLRDFGFGKNYMEGLIQEEVDELLDRLKSEGTDPVSLNNKFTLAVVNSVWTIVTGKRFGQSDPKLQRIFEQLFLSV
;
A
#
# COMPACT_ATOMS: atom_id res chain seq x y z
N MET A 1 14.87 -24.90 -4.63
CA MET A 1 16.18 -24.25 -4.52
C MET A 1 16.45 -23.91 -3.07
N TYR A 2 17.71 -23.69 -2.68
CA TYR A 2 18.05 -23.23 -1.34
C TYR A 2 18.46 -21.76 -1.40
N ILE A 3 17.99 -20.97 -0.44
CA ILE A 3 18.43 -19.59 -0.22
C ILE A 3 18.98 -19.57 1.21
N GLY A 4 20.30 -19.48 1.35
CA GLY A 4 20.94 -19.77 2.64
C GLY A 4 20.64 -21.19 3.10
N SER A 5 20.21 -21.35 4.34
CA SER A 5 19.78 -22.62 4.93
C SER A 5 18.35 -23.02 4.57
N ASP A 6 17.57 -22.09 4.02
CA ASP A 6 16.13 -22.30 3.83
C ASP A 6 15.82 -22.94 2.49
N ARG A 7 14.87 -23.88 2.51
CA ARG A 7 14.38 -24.54 1.30
C ARG A 7 13.22 -23.74 0.71
N HIS A 8 13.38 -23.34 -0.55
CA HIS A 8 12.37 -22.62 -1.32
C HIS A 8 11.86 -23.46 -2.49
N ILE A 9 10.57 -23.35 -2.75
CA ILE A 9 9.91 -23.92 -3.92
C ILE A 9 9.51 -22.75 -4.82
N VAL A 10 9.95 -22.78 -6.07
CA VAL A 10 9.61 -21.76 -7.07
C VAL A 10 8.56 -22.33 -8.01
N LEU A 11 7.45 -21.62 -8.17
CA LEU A 11 6.41 -21.93 -9.15
C LEU A 11 6.55 -20.94 -10.31
N SER A 12 6.81 -21.46 -11.51
CA SER A 12 7.01 -20.62 -12.72
C SER A 12 5.92 -20.81 -13.78
N ASP A 13 4.96 -21.70 -13.54
CA ASP A 13 3.84 -21.97 -14.45
C ASP A 13 2.55 -21.30 -13.94
N LEU A 14 1.84 -20.62 -14.84
CA LEU A 14 0.65 -19.83 -14.48
C LEU A 14 -0.49 -20.70 -13.93
N GLU A 15 -0.71 -21.89 -14.50
CA GLU A 15 -1.77 -22.77 -14.03
C GLU A 15 -1.45 -23.31 -12.64
N LEU A 16 -0.19 -23.70 -12.42
CA LEU A 16 0.30 -24.17 -11.14
C LEU A 16 0.24 -23.08 -10.07
N ILE A 17 0.61 -21.84 -10.41
CA ILE A 17 0.45 -20.68 -9.53
C ILE A 17 -1.02 -20.52 -9.13
N LYS A 18 -1.96 -20.50 -10.10
CA LYS A 18 -3.39 -20.38 -9.79
C LYS A 18 -3.88 -21.50 -8.86
N LYS A 19 -3.50 -22.75 -9.14
CA LYS A 19 -3.84 -23.92 -8.30
C LYS A 19 -3.29 -23.78 -6.88
N ALA A 20 -2.03 -23.34 -6.73
CA ALA A 20 -1.42 -23.13 -5.43
C ALA A 20 -2.14 -22.04 -4.63
N PHE A 21 -2.42 -20.87 -5.24
CA PHE A 21 -3.08 -19.74 -4.56
C PHE A 21 -4.54 -20.02 -4.17
N GLN A 22 -5.22 -20.97 -4.81
CA GLN A 22 -6.56 -21.43 -4.42
C GLN A 22 -6.55 -22.40 -3.24
N ASN A 23 -5.41 -23.01 -2.92
CA ASN A 23 -5.31 -23.99 -1.86
C ASN A 23 -4.94 -23.31 -0.51
N PRO A 24 -5.76 -23.48 0.55
CA PRO A 24 -5.52 -22.89 1.87
C PRO A 24 -4.14 -23.17 2.47
N SER A 25 -3.53 -24.32 2.16
CA SER A 25 -2.19 -24.68 2.65
C SER A 25 -1.08 -23.75 2.15
N PHE A 26 -1.30 -22.99 1.07
CA PHE A 26 -0.34 -22.04 0.52
C PHE A 26 -0.70 -20.57 0.84
N GLN A 27 -1.67 -20.32 1.72
CA GLN A 27 -2.11 -18.96 2.07
C GLN A 27 -1.28 -18.30 3.19
N GLY A 28 -0.17 -18.92 3.61
CA GLY A 28 0.75 -18.35 4.59
C GLY A 28 1.44 -17.06 4.12
N ARG A 29 2.18 -16.42 5.03
CA ARG A 29 3.07 -15.29 4.72
C ARG A 29 4.50 -15.71 4.97
N PHE A 30 5.39 -15.31 4.06
CA PHE A 30 6.80 -15.46 4.29
C PHE A 30 7.22 -14.50 5.41
N LYS A 31 7.95 -15.02 6.40
CA LYS A 31 8.41 -14.24 7.55
C LYS A 31 9.80 -13.72 7.25
N PHE A 32 9.88 -12.43 6.93
CA PHE A 32 11.16 -11.73 6.86
C PHE A 32 11.48 -11.18 8.25
N GLU A 33 12.65 -11.48 8.80
CA GLU A 33 13.07 -10.99 10.13
C GLU A 33 12.99 -9.47 10.25
N LEU A 34 13.33 -8.75 9.17
CA LEU A 34 13.23 -7.29 9.09
C LEU A 34 11.79 -6.74 9.22
N MET A 35 10.78 -7.59 8.97
CA MET A 35 9.37 -7.22 9.05
C MET A 35 8.74 -7.59 10.41
N GLU A 36 9.51 -8.16 11.34
CA GLU A 36 9.02 -8.41 12.68
C GLU A 36 8.91 -7.09 13.46
N ILE A 37 7.75 -6.87 14.06
CA ILE A 37 7.44 -5.68 14.85
C ILE A 37 6.96 -6.14 16.22
N ASP A 38 7.55 -5.60 17.29
CA ASP A 38 7.20 -5.91 18.67
C ASP A 38 7.18 -7.41 19.02
N GLY A 39 8.09 -8.19 18.43
CA GLY A 39 8.20 -9.63 18.68
C GLY A 39 7.20 -10.49 17.89
N GLY A 40 6.56 -9.92 16.85
CA GLY A 40 5.55 -10.63 16.07
C GLY A 40 5.34 -10.12 14.65
N TYR A 41 4.46 -10.81 13.95
CA TYR A 41 4.06 -10.50 12.58
C TYR A 41 2.58 -10.09 12.59
N HIS A 42 2.34 -8.78 12.54
CA HIS A 42 1.02 -8.20 12.75
C HIS A 42 0.48 -7.58 11.46
N GLY A 43 -0.78 -7.16 11.50
CA GLY A 43 -1.38 -6.48 10.35
C GLY A 43 -1.83 -7.44 9.25
N ILE A 44 -2.55 -6.91 8.26
CA ILE A 44 -3.14 -7.68 7.16
C ILE A 44 -2.06 -8.26 6.22
N ALA A 45 -0.90 -7.60 6.15
CA ALA A 45 0.20 -7.99 5.27
C ALA A 45 1.01 -9.16 5.83
N LEU A 46 1.29 -9.19 7.14
CA LEU A 46 2.28 -10.09 7.73
C LEU A 46 1.68 -11.17 8.62
N SER A 47 0.54 -10.90 9.28
CA SER A 47 -0.10 -11.90 10.14
C SER A 47 -0.66 -13.09 9.35
N THR A 48 -0.94 -14.18 10.06
CA THR A 48 -1.54 -15.41 9.51
C THR A 48 -2.62 -15.95 10.44
N GLY A 49 -3.38 -16.95 10.00
CA GLY A 49 -4.41 -17.59 10.82
C GLY A 49 -5.57 -16.64 11.16
N GLN A 50 -6.09 -16.75 12.39
CA GLN A 50 -7.28 -16.04 12.83
C GLN A 50 -7.09 -14.51 12.87
N GLU A 51 -5.92 -14.03 13.33
CA GLU A 51 -5.59 -12.60 13.38
C GLU A 51 -5.72 -11.96 11.99
N TRP A 52 -5.12 -12.59 10.97
CA TRP A 52 -5.21 -12.13 9.59
C TRP A 52 -6.65 -12.07 9.09
N GLN A 53 -7.43 -13.11 9.39
CA GLN A 53 -8.82 -13.16 8.96
C GLN A 53 -9.66 -12.04 9.59
N ASP A 54 -9.50 -11.79 10.88
CA ASP A 54 -10.23 -10.76 11.60
C ASP A 54 -9.86 -9.35 11.12
N GLN A 55 -8.56 -9.07 10.99
CA GLN A 55 -8.08 -7.78 10.50
C GLN A 55 -8.49 -7.54 9.03
N ARG A 56 -8.42 -8.56 8.17
CA ARG A 56 -8.86 -8.46 6.77
C ARG A 56 -10.36 -8.17 6.68
N ARG A 57 -11.19 -8.89 7.45
CA ARG A 57 -12.64 -8.65 7.50
C ARG A 57 -12.96 -7.24 8.00
N PHE A 58 -12.28 -6.81 9.06
CA PHE A 58 -12.43 -5.47 9.62
C PHE A 58 -12.10 -4.40 8.58
N ALA A 59 -10.92 -4.45 7.96
CA ALA A 59 -10.49 -3.42 7.01
C ALA A 59 -11.35 -3.39 5.75
N LEU A 60 -11.70 -4.55 5.16
CA LEU A 60 -12.54 -4.58 3.96
C LEU A 60 -13.95 -4.02 4.22
N ARG A 61 -14.51 -4.27 5.42
CA ARG A 61 -15.79 -3.69 5.82
C ARG A 61 -15.70 -2.16 5.86
N HIS A 62 -14.74 -1.63 6.61
CA HIS A 62 -14.59 -0.18 6.77
C HIS A 62 -14.23 0.51 5.45
N LEU A 63 -13.33 -0.06 4.64
CA LEU A 63 -13.01 0.47 3.32
C LEU A 63 -14.27 0.62 2.45
N ARG A 64 -15.15 -0.39 2.45
CA ARG A 64 -16.42 -0.33 1.70
C ARG A 64 -17.38 0.72 2.24
N ASP A 65 -17.39 0.93 3.55
CA ASP A 65 -18.19 1.96 4.21
C ASP A 65 -17.66 3.36 3.86
N PHE A 66 -16.34 3.53 3.77
CA PHE A 66 -15.65 4.72 3.26
C PHE A 66 -15.65 4.86 1.73
N GLY A 67 -16.48 4.10 1.02
CA GLY A 67 -16.68 4.28 -0.41
C GLY A 67 -15.64 3.62 -1.31
N PHE A 68 -14.88 2.63 -0.81
CA PHE A 68 -14.07 1.76 -1.67
C PHE A 68 -14.94 1.11 -2.74
N GLY A 69 -14.56 1.32 -4.01
CA GLY A 69 -15.33 0.90 -5.18
C GLY A 69 -16.59 1.73 -5.45
N LYS A 70 -16.71 2.93 -4.89
CA LYS A 70 -17.81 3.88 -5.10
C LYS A 70 -17.27 5.27 -5.48
N ASN A 71 -18.16 6.12 -5.98
CA ASN A 71 -17.86 7.48 -6.46
C ASN A 71 -17.16 8.38 -5.44
N TYR A 72 -17.33 8.13 -4.13
CA TYR A 72 -16.66 8.93 -3.10
C TYR A 72 -15.13 8.78 -3.17
N MET A 73 -14.63 7.55 -3.29
CA MET A 73 -13.19 7.31 -3.40
C MET A 73 -12.63 7.82 -4.74
N GLU A 74 -13.42 7.71 -5.80
CA GLU A 74 -13.08 8.31 -7.09
C GLU A 74 -12.91 9.83 -6.97
N GLY A 75 -13.83 10.53 -6.29
CA GLY A 75 -13.71 11.96 -6.04
C GLY A 75 -12.43 12.34 -5.29
N LEU A 76 -12.09 11.61 -4.21
CA LEU A 76 -10.85 11.82 -3.47
C LEU A 76 -9.60 11.65 -4.34
N ILE A 77 -9.60 10.63 -5.20
CA ILE A 77 -8.47 10.39 -6.12
C ILE A 77 -8.42 11.48 -7.19
N GLN A 78 -9.58 11.92 -7.70
CA GLN A 78 -9.66 12.98 -8.70
C GLN A 78 -9.11 14.31 -8.16
N GLU A 79 -9.41 14.65 -6.90
CA GLU A 79 -8.83 15.84 -6.25
C GLU A 79 -7.28 15.78 -6.20
N GLU A 80 -6.70 14.63 -5.91
CA GLU A 80 -5.24 14.46 -5.95
C GLU A 80 -4.66 14.55 -7.36
N VAL A 81 -5.40 14.05 -8.36
CA VAL A 81 -5.01 14.15 -9.77
C VAL A 81 -5.03 15.61 -10.23
N ASP A 82 -6.09 16.36 -9.92
CA ASP A 82 -6.23 17.75 -10.30
C ASP A 82 -5.12 18.61 -9.68
N GLU A 83 -4.83 18.44 -8.39
CA GLU A 83 -3.75 19.18 -7.72
C GLU A 83 -2.36 18.80 -8.26
N LEU A 84 -2.14 17.52 -8.58
CA LEU A 84 -0.90 17.08 -9.23
C LEU A 84 -0.73 17.71 -10.62
N LEU A 85 -1.79 17.75 -11.44
CA LEU A 85 -1.76 18.35 -12.76
C LEU A 85 -1.48 19.85 -12.69
N ASP A 86 -2.11 20.56 -11.77
CA ASP A 86 -1.89 22.00 -11.59
C ASP A 86 -0.47 22.31 -11.14
N ARG A 87 0.08 21.48 -10.24
CA ARG A 87 1.50 21.57 -9.87
C ARG A 87 2.42 21.35 -11.06
N LEU A 88 2.18 20.32 -11.87
CA LEU A 88 3.01 20.05 -13.06
C LEU A 88 2.93 21.20 -14.08
N LYS A 89 1.74 21.77 -14.31
CA LYS A 89 1.58 22.95 -15.18
C LYS A 89 2.31 24.18 -14.65
N SER A 90 2.36 24.35 -13.33
CA SER A 90 3.03 25.49 -12.70
C SER A 90 4.55 25.47 -12.85
N GLU A 91 5.14 24.31 -13.14
CA GLU A 91 6.59 24.13 -13.31
C GLU A 91 7.09 24.49 -14.72
N GLY A 92 6.19 25.01 -15.57
CA GLY A 92 6.56 25.60 -16.86
C GLY A 92 6.93 24.57 -17.93
N THR A 93 7.85 24.94 -18.82
CA THR A 93 8.32 24.09 -19.94
C THR A 93 9.64 23.37 -19.64
N ASP A 94 10.22 23.62 -18.48
CA ASP A 94 11.49 23.01 -18.10
C ASP A 94 11.31 21.52 -17.79
N PRO A 95 12.35 20.69 -17.96
CA PRO A 95 12.29 19.29 -17.57
C PRO A 95 11.89 19.13 -16.10
N VAL A 96 10.70 18.58 -15.87
CA VAL A 96 10.16 18.35 -14.54
C VAL A 96 10.62 17.00 -14.00
N SER A 97 11.22 16.99 -12.81
CA SER A 97 11.48 15.75 -12.07
C SER A 97 10.17 15.19 -11.53
N LEU A 98 9.77 14.01 -11.97
CA LEU A 98 8.55 13.34 -11.50
C LEU A 98 8.75 12.53 -10.21
N ASN A 99 9.97 12.54 -9.66
CA ASN A 99 10.30 11.77 -8.47
C ASN A 99 9.33 12.10 -7.32
N ASN A 100 8.77 11.05 -6.74
CA ASN A 100 7.86 11.08 -5.59
C ASN A 100 6.54 11.84 -5.79
N LYS A 101 6.33 12.64 -6.84
CA LYS A 101 5.10 13.43 -7.04
C LYS A 101 3.85 12.54 -7.14
N PHE A 102 3.91 11.47 -7.94
CA PHE A 102 2.82 10.50 -8.03
C PHE A 102 2.63 9.74 -6.72
N THR A 103 3.72 9.30 -6.11
CA THR A 103 3.66 8.55 -4.85
C THR A 103 3.06 9.41 -3.73
N LEU A 104 3.36 10.70 -3.70
CA LEU A 104 2.82 11.65 -2.73
C LEU A 104 1.30 11.78 -2.88
N ALA A 105 0.80 11.88 -4.11
CA ALA A 105 -0.64 11.87 -4.42
C ALA A 105 -1.32 10.58 -3.93
N VAL A 106 -0.70 9.42 -4.17
CA VAL A 106 -1.20 8.12 -3.70
C VAL A 106 -1.20 8.04 -2.17
N VAL A 107 -0.12 8.49 -1.52
CA VAL A 107 -0.02 8.51 -0.06
C VAL A 107 -1.06 9.43 0.54
N ASN A 108 -1.28 10.61 -0.02
CA ASN A 108 -2.28 11.55 0.46
C ASN A 108 -3.71 11.01 0.30
N SER A 109 -3.99 10.30 -0.80
CA SER A 109 -5.26 9.59 -1.02
C SER A 109 -5.49 8.55 0.09
N VAL A 110 -4.52 7.66 0.31
CA VAL A 110 -4.61 6.62 1.35
C VAL A 110 -4.69 7.25 2.75
N TRP A 111 -3.90 8.28 3.01
CA TRP A 111 -3.90 9.01 4.28
C TRP A 111 -5.26 9.66 4.55
N THR A 112 -5.88 10.25 3.54
CA THR A 112 -7.23 10.84 3.65
C THR A 112 -8.28 9.77 3.93
N ILE A 113 -8.18 8.60 3.30
CA ILE A 113 -9.07 7.46 3.56
C ILE A 113 -8.92 6.96 5.01
N VAL A 114 -7.69 6.87 5.51
CA VAL A 114 -7.40 6.30 6.84
C VAL A 114 -7.68 7.30 7.97
N THR A 115 -7.34 8.58 7.79
CA THR A 115 -7.38 9.60 8.84
C THR A 115 -8.53 10.58 8.72
N GLY A 116 -9.22 10.61 7.57
CA GLY A 116 -10.22 11.62 7.24
C GLY A 116 -9.63 13.02 6.97
N LYS A 117 -8.30 13.16 6.95
CA LYS A 117 -7.62 14.44 6.79
C LYS A 117 -6.79 14.47 5.52
N ARG A 118 -7.05 15.46 4.68
CA ARG A 118 -6.26 15.75 3.47
C ARG A 118 -5.22 16.83 3.75
N PHE A 119 -4.06 16.72 3.11
CA PHE A 119 -3.05 17.79 3.06
C PHE A 119 -2.93 18.34 1.65
N GLY A 120 -2.40 19.56 1.50
CA GLY A 120 -1.95 20.00 0.17
C GLY A 120 -0.69 19.24 -0.27
N GLN A 121 -0.49 19.08 -1.57
CA GLN A 121 0.66 18.42 -2.20
C GLN A 121 2.00 19.10 -1.85
N SER A 122 1.96 20.36 -1.44
CA SER A 122 3.12 21.14 -1.00
C SER A 122 3.21 21.27 0.52
N ASP A 123 2.32 20.62 1.28
CA ASP A 123 2.36 20.64 2.74
C ASP A 123 3.59 19.86 3.25
N PRO A 124 4.48 20.48 4.06
CA PRO A 124 5.64 19.80 4.62
C PRO A 124 5.28 18.56 5.46
N LYS A 125 4.09 18.50 6.07
CA LYS A 125 3.64 17.34 6.84
C LYS A 125 3.44 16.12 5.95
N LEU A 126 2.91 16.31 4.75
CA LEU A 126 2.73 15.23 3.80
C LEU A 126 4.07 14.68 3.31
N GLN A 127 5.05 15.57 3.05
CA GLN A 127 6.41 15.14 2.75
C GLN A 127 7.04 14.36 3.90
N ARG A 128 6.88 14.83 5.15
CA ARG A 128 7.39 14.11 6.32
C ARG A 128 6.75 12.73 6.49
N ILE A 129 5.44 12.60 6.26
CA ILE A 129 4.75 11.31 6.27
C ILE A 129 5.31 10.39 5.18
N PHE A 130 5.50 10.92 3.97
CA PHE A 130 6.10 10.18 2.87
C PHE A 130 7.53 9.70 3.20
N GLU A 131 8.38 10.58 3.71
CA GLU A 131 9.75 10.25 4.13
C GLU A 131 9.74 9.16 5.22
N GLN A 132 8.85 9.29 6.20
CA GLN A 132 8.72 8.28 7.26
C GLN A 132 8.29 6.91 6.72
N LEU A 133 7.41 6.87 5.72
CA LEU A 133 6.90 5.62 5.15
C LEU A 133 7.89 4.95 4.18
N PHE A 134 8.68 5.71 3.43
CA PHE A 134 9.46 5.18 2.31
C PHE A 134 10.99 5.33 2.47
N LEU A 135 11.47 6.16 3.40
CA LEU A 135 12.90 6.43 3.61
C LEU A 135 13.39 6.08 5.02
N SER A 136 12.52 5.51 5.87
CA SER A 136 12.90 4.97 7.18
C SER A 136 13.30 3.50 7.05
N VAL A 137 14.48 3.23 6.49
CA VAL A 137 15.17 1.93 6.62
C VAL A 137 16.61 2.22 7.02
#